data_AF-A0A956YBV3-F1
#
_entry.id   AF-A0A956YBV3-F1
#
_cell.length_a   1.000
_cell.length_b   1.000
_cell.length_c   1.000
_cell.angle_alpha   90.00
_cell.angle_beta   90.00
_cell.angle_gamma   90.00
#
_symmetry.space_group_name_H-M   'P 1'
#
loop_
_entity.id
_entity.type
_entity.pdbx_description
1 polymer ?
#
loop_
_entity_poly.entity_id
_entity_poly.type
_entity_poly.pdbx_seq_one_letter_code
_entity_poly.pdbx_strand_id
1 'polypeptide(L)'
;MDAVINMLTLWAESNDSVRAMLLTSSRAKLDASVDDLSDFDVLLIVSDITPFHTDRSWIKDFGRVLVAYWDPVQGVPEVPEFSMVGSVVQYENDYHIDFIVWPIGIIQQIVAAQNLPDGLDDGYRVLLDKDGLADSLPAPTCTAYIPKKPTEAEYLQCIEYFFSDIPYVAKCLWRDELAPAKWCLDYDMKYNFLFKMLEWWIAHQHDWAICVGVNGRGMKRHLPQEYWVELEATYCGADIDSNWDALFSSITFFRQVAIEVGQYLEYTYPHALDKGVTAHTERVRAKSH
;
A
#
# COMPACT_ATOMS: atom_id res chain seq x y z
N MET A 1 -14.01 15.99 11.48
CA MET A 1 -12.53 15.96 11.51
C MET A 1 -11.96 16.66 12.74
N ASP A 2 -12.25 17.95 12.95
CA ASP A 2 -11.63 18.73 14.03
C ASP A 2 -11.88 18.20 15.46
N ALA A 3 -13.02 17.54 15.71
CA ALA A 3 -13.35 17.02 17.03
C ALA A 3 -12.40 15.90 17.51
N VAL A 4 -12.04 14.97 16.61
CA VAL A 4 -11.14 13.85 16.95
C VAL A 4 -9.71 14.36 17.15
N ILE A 5 -9.24 15.22 16.24
CA ILE A 5 -7.93 15.86 16.36
C ILE A 5 -7.84 16.65 17.67
N ASN A 6 -8.87 17.44 18.00
CA ASN A 6 -8.90 18.19 19.26
C ASN A 6 -8.89 17.26 20.49
N MET A 7 -9.64 16.15 20.46
CA MET A 7 -9.61 15.15 21.53
C MET A 7 -8.21 14.54 21.70
N LEU A 8 -7.55 14.15 20.60
CA LEU A 8 -6.20 13.60 20.61
C LEU A 8 -5.20 14.63 21.17
N THR A 9 -5.26 15.87 20.68
CA THR A 9 -4.37 16.95 21.14
C THR A 9 -4.55 17.24 22.62
N LEU A 10 -5.78 17.41 23.11
CA LEU A 10 -6.07 17.67 24.53
C LEU A 10 -5.58 16.53 25.43
N TRP A 11 -5.78 15.28 25.00
CA TRP A 11 -5.27 14.12 25.72
C TRP A 11 -3.74 14.15 25.80
N ALA A 12 -3.06 14.41 24.68
CA ALA A 12 -1.61 14.48 24.62
C ALA A 12 -1.04 15.65 25.43
N GLU A 13 -1.72 16.80 25.46
CA GLU A 13 -1.37 17.93 26.31
C GLU A 13 -1.39 17.54 27.79
N SER A 14 -2.41 16.80 28.22
CA SER A 14 -2.57 16.35 29.60
C SER A 14 -1.62 15.21 30.03
N ASN A 15 -1.01 14.52 29.06
CA ASN A 15 -0.12 13.38 29.31
C ASN A 15 1.35 13.81 29.29
N ASP A 16 2.02 13.80 30.45
CA ASP A 16 3.41 14.25 30.59
C ASP A 16 4.42 13.40 29.81
N SER A 17 4.11 12.11 29.59
CA SER A 17 4.96 11.21 28.80
C SER A 17 4.97 11.56 27.33
N VAL A 18 3.89 12.16 26.81
CA VAL A 18 3.80 12.61 25.41
C VAL A 18 4.45 13.98 25.29
N ARG A 19 5.49 14.06 24.45
CA ARG A 19 6.28 15.28 24.20
C ARG A 19 5.91 15.96 22.90
N ALA A 20 5.56 15.18 21.88
CA ALA A 20 4.99 15.69 20.65
C ALA A 20 4.00 14.69 20.04
N MET A 21 3.11 15.19 19.18
CA MET A 21 2.13 14.40 18.44
C MET A 21 2.03 14.93 17.02
N LEU A 22 2.16 14.03 16.04
CA LEU A 22 2.00 14.31 14.62
C LEU A 22 0.83 13.50 14.08
N LEU A 23 0.12 14.08 13.12
CA LEU A 23 -0.80 13.37 12.23
C LEU A 23 -0.07 13.10 10.92
N THR A 24 -0.20 11.92 10.34
CA THR A 24 0.48 11.54 9.08
C THR A 24 -0.53 11.09 8.02
N SER A 25 -0.04 10.58 6.88
CA SER A 25 -0.85 9.89 5.86
C SER A 25 -1.95 10.80 5.26
N SER A 26 -3.08 10.22 4.87
CA SER A 26 -4.16 10.88 4.13
C SER A 26 -4.69 12.15 4.80
N ARG A 27 -4.73 12.21 6.13
CA ARG A 27 -5.22 13.40 6.86
C ARG A 27 -4.17 14.50 7.05
N ALA A 28 -2.90 14.21 6.75
CA ALA A 28 -1.83 15.20 6.75
C ALA A 28 -1.60 15.84 5.36
N LYS A 29 -1.99 15.14 4.29
CA LYS A 29 -1.88 15.62 2.90
C LYS A 29 -2.95 16.67 2.58
N LEU A 30 -2.54 17.77 1.93
CA LEU A 30 -3.45 18.86 1.55
C LEU A 30 -4.41 18.50 0.41
N ASP A 31 -4.00 17.59 -0.47
CA ASP A 31 -4.70 17.19 -1.69
C ASP A 31 -5.36 15.81 -1.59
N ALA A 32 -5.26 15.16 -0.42
CA ALA A 32 -5.91 13.89 -0.19
C ALA A 32 -7.43 14.04 -0.02
N SER A 33 -8.17 13.16 -0.69
CA SER A 33 -9.60 12.98 -0.44
C SER A 33 -9.79 12.18 0.84
N VAL A 34 -10.26 12.85 1.89
CA VAL A 34 -10.62 12.23 3.17
C VAL A 34 -12.13 12.26 3.36
N ASP A 35 -12.66 11.21 3.98
CA ASP A 35 -14.07 11.07 4.34
C ASP A 35 -14.21 10.65 5.82
N ASP A 36 -15.45 10.32 6.21
CA ASP A 36 -15.79 9.91 7.58
C ASP A 36 -15.23 8.53 7.96
N LEU A 37 -14.85 7.70 6.98
CA LEU A 37 -14.26 6.37 7.18
C LEU A 37 -12.73 6.39 7.07
N SER A 38 -12.13 7.55 6.80
CA SER A 38 -10.68 7.67 6.70
C SER A 38 -10.03 7.60 8.07
N ASP A 39 -9.00 6.76 8.18
CA ASP A 39 -8.29 6.50 9.44
C ASP A 39 -7.56 7.74 9.97
N PHE A 40 -7.19 7.70 11.25
CA PHE A 40 -6.32 8.69 11.89
C PHE A 40 -4.96 8.05 12.18
N ASP A 41 -3.98 8.33 11.34
CA ASP A 41 -2.60 7.91 11.55
C ASP A 41 -1.89 8.89 12.49
N VAL A 42 -1.66 8.47 13.74
CA VAL A 42 -1.13 9.28 14.83
C VAL A 42 0.26 8.80 15.24
N LEU A 43 1.26 9.66 15.08
CA LEU A 43 2.59 9.44 15.61
C LEU A 43 2.73 10.14 16.97
N LEU A 44 2.89 9.35 18.02
CA LEU A 44 3.20 9.81 19.38
C LEU A 44 4.70 9.79 19.61
N ILE A 45 5.23 10.91 20.11
CA ILE A 45 6.64 11.03 20.49
C ILE A 45 6.69 11.13 22.01
N VAL A 46 7.32 10.15 22.64
CA VAL A 46 7.24 9.93 24.09
C VAL A 46 8.61 9.80 24.73
N SER A 47 8.70 10.09 26.03
CA SER A 47 9.94 9.91 26.80
C SER A 47 10.31 8.43 26.99
N ASP A 48 9.32 7.56 27.13
CA ASP A 48 9.47 6.11 27.26
C ASP A 48 8.27 5.40 26.62
N ILE A 49 8.54 4.45 25.71
CA ILE A 49 7.50 3.67 25.03
C ILE A 49 6.94 2.55 25.92
N THR A 50 7.64 2.17 26.99
CA THR A 50 7.31 1.00 27.82
C THR A 50 5.88 1.04 28.37
N PRO A 51 5.37 2.16 28.92
CA PRO A 51 4.00 2.23 29.42
C PRO A 51 2.96 2.02 28.31
N PHE A 52 3.22 2.54 27.11
CA PHE A 52 2.31 2.46 25.96
C PHE A 52 2.15 1.04 25.42
N HIS A 53 3.12 0.16 25.69
CA HIS A 53 3.10 -1.25 25.33
C HIS A 53 2.61 -2.16 26.45
N THR A 54 3.01 -1.89 27.69
CA THR A 54 2.74 -2.75 28.84
C THR A 54 1.36 -2.52 29.46
N ASP A 55 0.88 -1.28 29.46
CA ASP A 55 -0.48 -0.93 29.86
C ASP A 55 -1.27 -0.43 28.65
N ARG A 56 -2.23 -1.24 28.19
CA ARG A 56 -3.06 -0.96 27.02
C ARG A 56 -4.34 -0.19 27.37
N SER A 57 -4.47 0.31 28.60
CA SER A 57 -5.69 0.98 29.04
C SER A 57 -5.85 2.38 28.45
N TRP A 58 -4.75 3.06 28.10
CA TRP A 58 -4.73 4.44 27.60
C TRP A 58 -5.56 4.65 26.32
N ILE A 59 -5.64 3.65 25.43
CA ILE A 59 -6.46 3.76 24.22
C ILE A 59 -7.96 3.91 24.53
N LYS A 60 -8.41 3.54 25.74
CA LYS A 60 -9.82 3.70 26.15
C LYS A 60 -10.22 5.16 26.36
N ASP A 61 -9.25 6.06 26.47
CA ASP A 61 -9.51 7.49 26.67
C ASP A 61 -10.13 8.14 25.41
N PHE A 62 -10.02 7.49 24.25
CA PHE A 62 -10.57 7.98 22.97
C PHE A 62 -11.96 7.42 22.65
N GLY A 63 -12.46 6.48 23.48
CA GLY A 63 -13.76 5.88 23.32
C GLY A 63 -13.80 4.40 23.70
N ARG A 64 -14.97 3.79 23.50
CA ARG A 64 -15.14 2.36 23.72
C ARG A 64 -14.50 1.57 22.58
N VAL A 65 -13.46 0.81 22.91
CA VAL A 65 -12.71 -0.03 21.97
C VAL A 65 -13.56 -1.22 21.52
N LEU A 66 -13.74 -1.37 20.21
CA LEU A 66 -14.32 -2.56 19.58
C LEU A 66 -13.27 -3.66 19.39
N VAL A 67 -12.17 -3.29 18.75
CA VAL A 67 -11.04 -4.19 18.50
C VAL A 67 -9.74 -3.38 18.47
N ALA A 68 -8.68 -3.97 19.01
CA ALA A 68 -7.34 -3.41 18.96
C ALA A 68 -6.34 -4.49 18.56
N TYR A 69 -5.53 -4.18 17.56
CA TYR A 69 -4.34 -4.94 17.18
C TYR A 69 -3.09 -4.22 17.72
N TRP A 70 -2.07 -4.99 18.08
CA TRP A 70 -0.85 -4.49 18.69
C TRP A 70 0.34 -5.12 18.01
N ASP A 71 1.23 -4.28 17.49
CA ASP A 71 2.52 -4.75 17.02
C ASP A 71 3.42 -5.12 18.21
N PRO A 72 4.29 -6.12 18.05
CA PRO A 72 5.36 -6.32 19.01
C PRO A 72 6.28 -5.10 19.05
N VAL A 73 7.01 -4.93 20.15
CA VAL A 73 8.13 -4.00 20.20
C VAL A 73 9.12 -4.39 19.09
N GLN A 74 9.39 -3.43 18.21
CA GLN A 74 10.20 -3.63 17.02
C GLN A 74 11.27 -2.56 16.91
N GLY A 75 12.48 -2.96 16.51
CA GLY A 75 13.55 -2.01 16.19
C GLY A 75 13.18 -1.16 14.99
N VAL A 76 13.72 0.05 14.92
CA VAL A 76 13.51 0.94 13.77
C VAL A 76 14.73 0.81 12.84
N PRO A 77 14.58 0.29 11.60
CA PRO A 77 15.72 -0.02 10.73
C PRO A 77 16.67 1.16 10.49
N GLU A 78 16.13 2.37 10.37
CA GLU A 78 16.88 3.60 10.14
C GLU A 78 17.67 4.04 11.37
N VAL A 79 17.22 3.66 12.57
CA VAL A 79 17.80 4.04 13.87
C VAL A 79 17.81 2.83 14.83
N PRO A 80 18.67 1.82 14.57
CA PRO A 80 18.57 0.49 15.18
C PRO A 80 18.70 0.43 16.71
N GLU A 81 19.25 1.46 17.33
CA GLU A 81 19.33 1.62 18.79
C GLU A 81 17.98 1.90 19.46
N PHE A 82 16.96 2.30 18.69
CA PHE A 82 15.63 2.57 19.18
C PHE A 82 14.64 1.50 18.76
N SER A 83 13.60 1.37 19.58
CA SER A 83 12.44 0.55 19.28
C SER A 83 11.20 1.43 19.24
N MET A 84 10.20 0.96 18.52
CA MET A 84 8.86 1.55 18.44
C MET A 84 7.81 0.49 18.76
N VAL A 85 6.60 0.97 19.02
CA VAL A 85 5.41 0.13 19.11
C VAL A 85 4.29 0.73 18.28
N GLY A 86 3.48 -0.15 17.69
CA GLY A 86 2.32 0.20 16.89
C GLY A 86 1.04 -0.40 17.49
N SER A 87 -0.08 0.28 17.28
CA SER A 87 -1.39 -0.29 17.54
C SER A 87 -2.44 0.27 16.61
N VAL A 88 -3.32 -0.60 16.11
CA VAL A 88 -4.45 -0.24 15.25
C VAL A 88 -5.72 -0.45 16.05
N VAL A 89 -6.54 0.59 16.19
CA VAL A 89 -7.71 0.56 17.09
C VAL A 89 -8.97 1.02 16.38
N GLN A 90 -9.99 0.16 16.39
CA GLN A 90 -11.35 0.49 15.99
C GLN A 90 -12.21 0.75 17.23
N TYR A 91 -12.97 1.84 17.20
CA TYR A 91 -13.88 2.26 18.28
C TYR A 91 -15.35 2.13 17.88
N GLU A 92 -16.25 2.08 18.88
CA GLU A 92 -17.72 2.00 18.70
C GLU A 92 -18.34 3.25 18.05
N ASN A 93 -17.62 4.38 18.09
CA ASN A 93 -18.02 5.64 17.47
C ASN A 93 -17.44 5.80 16.04
N ASP A 94 -17.10 4.68 15.41
CA ASP A 94 -16.53 4.56 14.06
C ASP A 94 -15.14 5.15 13.87
N TYR A 95 -14.49 5.67 14.93
CA TYR A 95 -13.10 6.10 14.81
C TYR A 95 -12.19 4.89 14.55
N HIS A 96 -11.30 5.03 13.59
CA HIS A 96 -10.17 4.13 13.35
C HIS A 96 -8.90 4.92 13.56
N ILE A 97 -8.08 4.52 14.54
CA ILE A 97 -6.86 5.26 14.91
C ILE A 97 -5.69 4.30 14.93
N ASP A 98 -4.69 4.62 14.12
CA ASP A 98 -3.44 3.90 13.98
C ASP A 98 -2.38 4.69 14.73
N PHE A 99 -1.93 4.15 15.85
CA PHE A 99 -0.88 4.75 16.65
C PHE A 99 0.47 4.14 16.32
N ILE A 100 1.44 5.00 16.05
CA ILE A 100 2.86 4.67 16.11
C ILE A 100 3.45 5.43 17.28
N VAL A 101 4.23 4.77 18.13
CA VAL A 101 4.83 5.39 19.31
C VAL A 101 6.35 5.31 19.20
N TRP A 102 6.98 6.47 19.13
CA TRP A 102 8.43 6.63 19.05
C TRP A 102 9.00 7.21 20.35
N PRO A 103 10.16 6.74 20.83
CA PRO A 103 10.92 7.48 21.80
C PRO A 103 11.47 8.76 21.15
N ILE A 104 11.65 9.81 21.97
CA ILE A 104 12.19 11.12 21.54
C ILE A 104 13.47 10.99 20.69
N GLY A 105 14.32 10.00 20.98
CA GLY A 105 15.59 9.80 20.29
C GLY A 105 15.45 9.58 18.77
N ILE A 106 14.33 8.99 18.31
CA ILE A 106 14.10 8.76 16.87
C ILE A 106 13.94 10.09 16.13
N ILE A 107 13.03 10.96 16.60
CA ILE A 107 12.81 12.25 15.94
C ILE A 107 14.06 13.13 16.00
N GLN A 108 14.83 13.07 17.09
CA GLN A 108 16.09 13.81 17.21
C GLN A 108 17.11 13.39 16.15
N GLN A 109 17.20 12.09 15.84
CA GLN A 109 18.09 11.60 14.79
C GLN A 109 17.60 11.98 13.39
N ILE A 110 16.29 11.90 13.14
CA ILE A 110 15.68 12.35 11.87
C ILE A 110 15.99 13.83 11.63
N VAL A 111 15.78 14.67 12.65
CA VAL A 111 16.10 16.10 12.59
C VAL A 111 17.60 16.33 12.40
N ALA A 112 18.47 15.61 13.11
CA ALA A 112 19.92 15.76 12.93
C ALA A 112 20.38 15.33 11.53
N ALA A 113 19.77 14.29 10.96
CA ALA A 113 20.07 13.78 9.62
C ALA A 113 19.44 14.60 8.49
N GLN A 114 18.41 15.40 8.80
CA GLN A 114 17.60 16.14 7.81
C GLN A 114 17.04 15.21 6.71
N ASN A 115 16.65 14.00 7.11
CA ASN A 115 16.15 12.97 6.20
C ASN A 115 14.89 12.32 6.79
N LEU A 116 13.74 12.55 6.18
CA LEU A 116 12.48 11.94 6.62
C LEU A 116 12.44 10.47 6.21
N PRO A 117 11.97 9.57 7.08
CA PRO A 117 11.52 8.26 6.63
C PRO A 117 10.30 8.40 5.72
N ASP A 118 10.09 7.44 4.82
CA ASP A 118 9.03 7.48 3.79
C ASP A 118 7.65 7.83 4.36
N GLY A 119 7.28 7.29 5.52
CA GLY A 119 5.98 7.56 6.15
C GLY A 119 5.79 9.00 6.65
N LEU A 120 6.88 9.72 6.95
CA LEU A 120 6.83 11.17 7.23
C LEU A 120 7.00 12.00 5.96
N ASP A 121 7.81 11.56 4.99
CA ASP A 121 7.93 12.24 3.69
C ASP A 121 6.61 12.22 2.91
N ASP A 122 5.77 11.21 3.12
CA ASP A 122 4.41 11.15 2.55
C ASP A 122 3.45 12.20 3.15
N GLY A 123 3.89 12.98 4.13
CA GLY A 123 3.14 14.09 4.68
C GLY A 123 2.89 13.95 6.17
N TYR A 124 3.15 15.03 6.91
CA TYR A 124 2.84 15.12 8.33
C TYR A 124 2.32 16.51 8.71
N ARG A 125 1.54 16.56 9.79
CA ARG A 125 1.10 17.78 10.46
C ARG A 125 1.40 17.66 11.94
N VAL A 126 2.19 18.59 12.47
CA VAL A 126 2.42 18.70 13.92
C VAL A 126 1.14 19.16 14.59
N LEU A 127 0.61 18.35 15.51
CA LEU A 127 -0.58 18.67 16.32
C LEU A 127 -0.19 19.26 17.68
N LEU A 128 0.94 18.79 18.24
CA LEU A 128 1.48 19.21 19.52
C LEU A 128 3.00 19.06 19.51
N ASP A 129 3.71 20.02 20.06
CA ASP A 129 5.14 19.92 20.34
C ASP A 129 5.49 20.73 21.59
N LYS A 130 5.75 20.04 22.70
CA LYS A 130 6.01 20.66 24.01
C LYS A 130 7.46 21.14 24.16
N ASP A 131 8.36 20.58 23.36
CA ASP A 131 9.82 20.70 23.54
C ASP A 131 10.54 21.26 22.30
N GLY A 132 9.82 21.54 21.21
CA GLY A 132 10.40 21.98 19.94
C GLY A 132 11.14 20.85 19.21
N LEU A 133 10.72 19.60 19.39
CA LEU A 133 11.34 18.42 18.77
C LEU A 133 11.11 18.36 17.26
N ALA A 134 10.00 18.92 16.77
CA ALA A 134 9.56 18.88 15.38
C ALA A 134 9.84 20.18 14.62
N ASP A 135 10.29 21.25 15.30
CA ASP A 135 10.52 22.58 14.70
C ASP A 135 11.48 22.55 13.51
N SER A 136 12.49 21.69 13.56
CA SER A 136 13.53 21.55 12.53
C SER A 136 13.31 20.35 11.62
N LEU A 137 12.12 19.74 11.62
CA LEU A 137 11.80 18.72 10.63
C LEU A 137 11.71 19.36 9.24
N PRO A 138 12.34 18.76 8.22
CA PRO A 138 12.21 19.25 6.85
C PRO A 138 10.77 19.06 6.35
N ALA A 139 10.34 19.94 5.44
CA ALA A 139 9.02 19.79 4.83
C ALA A 139 8.94 18.47 4.02
N PRO A 140 7.81 17.74 4.09
CA PRO A 140 7.61 16.53 3.30
C PRO A 140 7.63 16.85 1.81
N THR A 141 8.32 16.03 1.02
CA THR A 141 8.30 16.16 -0.44
C THR A 141 7.08 15.46 -1.04
N CYS A 142 6.46 14.54 -0.30
CA CYS A 142 5.35 13.69 -0.74
C CYS A 142 5.73 12.83 -1.97
N THR A 143 7.01 12.44 -2.07
CA THR A 143 7.52 11.70 -3.24
C THR A 143 7.95 10.27 -2.93
N ALA A 144 8.08 9.89 -1.65
CA ALA A 144 8.54 8.57 -1.22
C ALA A 144 7.86 7.38 -1.93
N TYR A 145 6.55 7.47 -2.17
CA TYR A 145 5.77 6.40 -2.80
C TYR A 145 5.45 6.64 -4.28
N ILE A 146 6.03 7.67 -4.90
CA ILE A 146 5.93 7.86 -6.35
C ILE A 146 6.75 6.75 -7.03
N PRO A 147 6.15 5.95 -7.92
CA PRO A 147 6.89 4.90 -8.62
C PRO A 147 8.07 5.48 -9.39
N LYS A 148 9.21 4.78 -9.36
CA LYS A 148 10.35 5.13 -10.21
C LYS A 148 10.15 4.53 -11.60
N LYS A 149 10.64 5.23 -12.62
CA LYS A 149 10.73 4.70 -13.99
C LYS A 149 11.51 3.39 -13.96
N PRO A 150 10.93 2.25 -14.40
CA PRO A 150 11.61 0.97 -14.32
C PRO A 150 12.73 0.92 -15.35
N THR A 151 13.77 0.17 -15.02
CA THR A 151 14.77 -0.29 -15.99
C THR A 151 14.17 -1.33 -16.94
N GLU A 152 14.80 -1.54 -18.09
CA GLU A 152 14.38 -2.59 -19.03
C GLU A 152 14.38 -3.98 -18.36
N ALA A 153 15.34 -4.24 -17.48
CA ALA A 153 15.43 -5.48 -16.72
C ALA A 153 14.24 -5.68 -15.77
N GLU A 154 13.83 -4.65 -15.03
CA GLU A 154 12.66 -4.72 -14.13
C GLU A 154 11.35 -4.89 -14.90
N TYR A 155 11.23 -4.20 -16.04
CA TYR A 155 10.09 -4.34 -16.95
C TYR A 155 9.99 -5.77 -17.51
N LEU A 156 11.08 -6.31 -18.04
CA LEU A 156 11.12 -7.68 -18.57
C LEU A 156 10.87 -8.71 -17.47
N GLN A 157 11.45 -8.54 -16.29
CA GLN A 157 11.23 -9.43 -15.15
C GLN A 157 9.75 -9.46 -14.73
N CYS A 158 9.08 -8.31 -14.69
CA CYS A 158 7.64 -8.24 -14.39
C CYS A 158 6.81 -9.06 -15.39
N ILE A 159 7.15 -8.95 -16.68
CA ILE A 159 6.49 -9.74 -17.75
C ILE A 159 6.79 -11.23 -17.57
N GLU A 160 8.05 -11.59 -17.37
CA GLU A 160 8.45 -12.99 -17.19
C GLU A 160 7.73 -13.65 -16.01
N TYR A 161 7.63 -12.97 -14.88
CA TYR A 161 6.96 -13.49 -13.68
C TYR A 161 5.44 -13.61 -13.88
N PHE A 162 4.79 -12.61 -14.48
CA PHE A 162 3.37 -12.74 -14.84
C PHE A 162 3.12 -13.94 -15.75
N PHE A 163 3.94 -14.13 -16.79
CA PHE A 163 3.77 -15.21 -17.74
C PHE A 163 4.19 -16.59 -17.21
N SER A 164 5.08 -16.66 -16.21
CA SER A 164 5.48 -17.94 -15.60
C SER A 164 4.36 -18.60 -14.79
N ASP A 165 3.41 -17.81 -14.31
CA ASP A 165 2.31 -18.26 -13.45
C ASP A 165 1.12 -18.81 -14.24
N ILE A 166 0.93 -18.35 -15.48
CA ILE A 166 -0.19 -18.78 -16.33
C ILE A 166 -0.26 -20.32 -16.47
N PRO A 167 0.83 -21.07 -16.76
CA PRO A 167 0.77 -22.53 -16.83
C PRO A 167 0.41 -23.20 -15.51
N TYR A 168 0.68 -22.56 -14.37
CA TYR A 168 0.29 -23.07 -13.06
C TYR A 168 -1.23 -22.91 -12.86
N VAL A 169 -1.77 -21.71 -13.08
CA VAL A 169 -3.21 -21.45 -13.01
C VAL A 169 -3.97 -22.38 -13.96
N ALA A 170 -3.51 -22.52 -15.20
CA ALA A 170 -4.11 -23.39 -16.20
C ALA A 170 -4.19 -24.86 -15.73
N LYS A 171 -3.15 -25.37 -15.07
CA LYS A 171 -3.15 -26.73 -14.51
C LYS A 171 -4.12 -26.87 -13.34
N CYS A 172 -4.16 -25.88 -12.45
CA CYS A 172 -5.09 -25.90 -11.32
C CYS A 172 -6.55 -25.84 -11.79
N LEU A 173 -6.88 -24.94 -12.71
CA LEU A 173 -8.23 -24.87 -13.29
C LEU A 173 -8.60 -26.14 -14.04
N TRP A 174 -7.66 -26.72 -14.80
CA TRP A 174 -7.90 -28.02 -15.44
C TRP A 174 -8.11 -29.12 -14.41
N ARG A 175 -7.57 -29.05 -13.20
CA ARG A 175 -7.74 -30.08 -12.15
C ARG A 175 -8.93 -29.83 -11.23
N ASP A 176 -9.73 -28.79 -11.48
CA ASP A 176 -10.76 -28.32 -10.56
C ASP A 176 -10.18 -27.93 -9.17
N GLU A 177 -8.96 -27.41 -9.16
CA GLU A 177 -8.27 -26.92 -7.96
C GLU A 177 -8.47 -25.39 -7.82
N LEU A 178 -9.68 -24.98 -7.44
CA LEU A 178 -10.06 -23.56 -7.36
C LEU A 178 -9.16 -22.75 -6.43
N ALA A 179 -8.91 -23.20 -5.20
CA ALA A 179 -8.17 -22.42 -4.20
C ALA A 179 -6.76 -21.98 -4.65
N PRO A 180 -5.87 -22.89 -5.11
CA PRO A 180 -4.56 -22.47 -5.63
C PRO A 180 -4.66 -21.66 -6.93
N ALA A 181 -5.66 -21.92 -7.77
CA ALA A 181 -5.90 -21.10 -8.96
C ALA A 181 -6.25 -19.65 -8.56
N LYS A 182 -7.16 -19.43 -7.60
CA LYS A 182 -7.53 -18.09 -7.11
C LYS A 182 -6.34 -17.39 -6.46
N TRP A 183 -5.55 -18.09 -5.63
CA TRP A 183 -4.36 -17.51 -5.02
C TRP A 183 -3.38 -17.00 -6.08
N CYS A 184 -3.01 -17.84 -7.05
CA CYS A 184 -2.06 -17.42 -8.07
C CYS A 184 -2.65 -16.38 -9.03
N LEU A 185 -3.88 -16.58 -9.52
CA LEU A 185 -4.50 -15.68 -10.49
C LEU A 185 -4.86 -14.31 -9.90
N ASP A 186 -5.35 -14.23 -8.65
CA ASP A 186 -5.68 -12.94 -8.05
C ASP A 186 -4.49 -12.32 -7.36
N TYR A 187 -3.85 -13.03 -6.44
CA TYR A 187 -2.78 -12.45 -5.64
C TYR A 187 -1.49 -12.30 -6.44
N ASP A 188 -0.95 -13.41 -6.95
CA ASP A 188 0.37 -13.36 -7.58
C ASP A 188 0.34 -12.62 -8.91
N MET A 189 -0.48 -13.08 -9.85
CA MET A 189 -0.56 -12.49 -11.19
C MET A 189 -1.10 -11.05 -11.18
N LYS A 190 -2.20 -10.77 -10.49
CA LYS A 190 -2.79 -9.41 -10.53
C LYS A 190 -2.09 -8.44 -9.58
N TYR A 191 -2.09 -8.72 -8.28
CA TYR A 191 -1.57 -7.75 -7.31
C TYR A 191 -0.06 -7.55 -7.44
N ASN A 192 0.74 -8.58 -7.74
CA ASN A 192 2.20 -8.39 -7.83
C ASN A 192 2.66 -7.87 -9.20
N PHE A 193 1.99 -8.22 -10.30
CA PHE A 193 2.50 -7.94 -11.66
C PHE A 193 1.58 -7.08 -12.53
N LEU A 194 0.30 -7.41 -12.68
CA LEU A 194 -0.62 -6.58 -13.48
C LEU A 194 -0.77 -5.18 -12.87
N PHE A 195 -0.94 -5.11 -11.55
CA PHE A 195 -1.09 -3.84 -10.86
C PHE A 195 0.15 -2.99 -10.99
N LYS A 196 1.34 -3.59 -10.84
CA LYS A 196 2.62 -2.91 -11.06
C LYS A 196 2.77 -2.38 -12.49
N MET A 197 2.35 -3.16 -13.49
CA MET A 197 2.37 -2.72 -14.89
C MET A 197 1.40 -1.55 -15.14
N LEU A 198 0.20 -1.59 -14.54
CA LEU A 198 -0.76 -0.49 -14.57
C LEU A 198 -0.26 0.74 -13.82
N GLU A 199 0.44 0.58 -12.69
CA GLU A 199 1.07 1.67 -11.95
C GLU A 199 2.13 2.37 -12.80
N TRP A 200 2.96 1.63 -13.55
CA TRP A 200 3.89 2.23 -14.50
C TRP A 200 3.19 2.95 -15.64
N TRP A 201 2.10 2.37 -16.16
CA TRP A 201 1.28 3.02 -17.18
C TRP A 201 0.70 4.34 -16.65
N ILE A 202 0.07 4.34 -15.47
CA ILE A 202 -0.51 5.54 -14.84
C ILE A 202 0.59 6.55 -14.52
N ALA A 203 1.71 6.13 -13.94
CA ALA A 203 2.82 7.00 -13.61
C ALA A 203 3.33 7.72 -14.87
N HIS A 204 3.44 7.02 -16.01
CA HIS A 204 3.78 7.64 -17.27
C HIS A 204 2.76 8.71 -17.72
N GLN A 205 1.45 8.45 -17.64
CA GLN A 205 0.41 9.43 -17.99
C GLN A 205 0.46 10.72 -17.14
N HIS A 206 1.11 10.64 -15.99
CA HIS A 206 1.24 11.72 -15.02
C HIS A 206 2.70 12.15 -14.81
N ASP A 207 3.56 12.00 -15.83
CA ASP A 207 4.96 12.44 -15.83
C ASP A 207 5.78 11.95 -14.61
N TRP A 208 5.43 10.77 -14.08
CA TRP A 208 6.02 10.17 -12.89
C TRP A 208 5.94 11.08 -11.65
N ALA A 209 4.83 11.80 -11.50
CA ALA A 209 4.63 12.78 -10.44
C ALA A 209 3.55 12.40 -9.41
N ILE A 210 2.93 11.23 -9.54
CA ILE A 210 1.87 10.78 -8.61
C ILE A 210 2.08 9.36 -8.10
N CYS A 211 1.51 9.10 -6.92
CA CYS A 211 1.31 7.75 -6.40
C CYS A 211 -0.15 7.32 -6.64
N VAL A 212 -0.35 6.11 -7.16
CA VAL A 212 -1.70 5.54 -7.39
C VAL A 212 -2.35 5.07 -6.08
N GLY A 213 -1.54 4.82 -5.05
CA GLY A 213 -1.96 4.28 -3.77
C GLY A 213 -1.87 2.76 -3.69
N VAL A 214 -1.72 2.24 -2.47
CA VAL A 214 -1.47 0.82 -2.20
C VAL A 214 -2.57 -0.11 -2.73
N ASN A 215 -2.17 -1.28 -3.23
CA ASN A 215 -3.07 -2.37 -3.65
C ASN A 215 -4.18 -1.94 -4.63
N GLY A 216 -3.89 -0.97 -5.49
CA GLY A 216 -4.82 -0.49 -6.52
C GLY A 216 -5.92 0.46 -6.02
N ARG A 217 -5.86 0.95 -4.77
CA ARG A 217 -6.89 1.82 -4.16
C ARG A 217 -7.27 3.03 -5.04
N GLY A 218 -6.31 3.66 -5.72
CA GLY A 218 -6.59 4.80 -6.59
C GLY A 218 -6.77 4.46 -8.08
N MET A 219 -6.59 3.21 -8.51
CA MET A 219 -6.57 2.86 -9.94
C MET A 219 -7.82 3.31 -10.69
N LYS A 220 -9.02 3.11 -10.12
CA LYS A 220 -10.28 3.52 -10.76
C LYS A 220 -10.36 5.01 -11.06
N ARG A 221 -9.66 5.86 -10.29
CA ARG A 221 -9.65 7.31 -10.51
C ARG A 221 -8.69 7.74 -11.63
N HIS A 222 -7.66 6.94 -11.89
CA HIS A 222 -6.58 7.29 -12.82
C HIS A 222 -6.65 6.52 -14.14
N LEU A 223 -7.29 5.36 -14.15
CA LEU A 223 -7.47 4.58 -15.37
C LEU A 223 -8.62 5.13 -16.22
N PRO A 224 -8.45 5.15 -17.56
CA PRO A 224 -9.57 5.33 -18.48
C PRO A 224 -10.68 4.30 -18.22
N GLN A 225 -11.93 4.67 -18.54
CA GLN A 225 -13.08 3.82 -18.27
C GLN A 225 -12.97 2.45 -18.96
N GLU A 226 -12.42 2.42 -20.18
CA GLU A 226 -12.15 1.21 -20.94
C GLU A 226 -11.16 0.27 -20.21
N TYR A 227 -10.09 0.81 -19.62
CA TYR A 227 -9.11 0.03 -18.87
C TYR A 227 -9.68 -0.49 -17.57
N TRP A 228 -10.53 0.30 -16.92
CA TRP A 228 -11.23 -0.15 -15.73
C TRP A 228 -12.17 -1.34 -16.02
N VAL A 229 -12.87 -1.31 -17.17
CA VAL A 229 -13.73 -2.43 -17.60
C VAL A 229 -12.91 -3.68 -17.91
N GLU A 230 -11.76 -3.55 -18.58
CA GLU A 230 -10.84 -4.68 -18.82
C GLU A 230 -10.31 -5.26 -17.49
N LEU A 231 -9.96 -4.39 -16.54
CA LEU A 231 -9.55 -4.84 -15.21
C LEU A 231 -10.68 -5.58 -14.48
N GLU A 232 -11.92 -5.06 -14.51
CA GLU A 232 -13.10 -5.72 -13.92
C GLU A 232 -13.33 -7.11 -14.52
N ALA A 233 -13.13 -7.28 -15.83
CA ALA A 233 -13.25 -8.57 -16.51
C ALA A 233 -12.20 -9.62 -16.06
N THR A 234 -11.12 -9.20 -15.40
CA THR A 234 -10.14 -10.12 -14.82
C THR A 234 -10.62 -10.77 -13.52
N TYR A 235 -11.71 -10.29 -12.91
CA TYR A 235 -12.29 -10.84 -11.69
C TYR A 235 -13.47 -11.75 -11.97
N CYS A 236 -13.61 -12.79 -11.16
CA CYS A 236 -14.76 -13.68 -11.21
C CYS A 236 -14.98 -14.38 -9.85
N GLY A 237 -16.13 -15.04 -9.73
CA GLY A 237 -16.50 -15.84 -8.55
C GLY A 237 -15.81 -17.20 -8.50
N ALA A 238 -16.50 -18.19 -7.92
CA ALA A 238 -15.98 -19.53 -7.69
C ALA A 238 -16.12 -20.49 -8.89
N ASP A 239 -16.84 -20.09 -9.94
CA ASP A 239 -17.08 -20.95 -11.11
C ASP A 239 -15.81 -21.16 -11.94
N ILE A 240 -15.50 -22.42 -12.29
CA ILE A 240 -14.25 -22.79 -12.97
C ILE A 240 -14.16 -22.22 -14.38
N ASP A 241 -15.24 -22.28 -15.16
CA ASP A 241 -15.25 -21.76 -16.53
C ASP A 241 -15.09 -20.24 -16.53
N SER A 242 -15.74 -19.55 -15.60
CA SER A 242 -15.55 -18.12 -15.38
C SER A 242 -14.10 -17.77 -14.99
N ASN A 243 -13.42 -18.64 -14.23
CA ASN A 243 -12.00 -18.45 -13.90
C ASN A 243 -11.06 -18.68 -15.09
N TRP A 244 -11.42 -19.57 -16.03
CA TRP A 244 -10.72 -19.66 -17.30
C TRP A 244 -10.85 -18.37 -18.11
N ASP A 245 -12.06 -17.80 -18.18
CA ASP A 245 -12.29 -16.55 -18.91
C ASP A 245 -11.58 -15.36 -18.24
N ALA A 246 -11.57 -15.31 -16.91
CA ALA A 246 -10.79 -14.34 -16.13
C ALA A 246 -9.27 -14.47 -16.37
N LEU A 247 -8.74 -15.69 -16.48
CA LEU A 247 -7.34 -15.92 -16.83
C LEU A 247 -7.02 -15.35 -18.22
N PHE A 248 -7.81 -15.65 -19.24
CA PHE A 248 -7.57 -15.11 -20.59
C PHE A 248 -7.76 -13.59 -20.68
N SER A 249 -8.71 -13.03 -19.94
CA SER A 249 -8.90 -11.58 -19.81
C SER A 249 -7.66 -10.94 -19.16
N SER A 250 -7.13 -11.55 -18.09
CA SER A 250 -5.89 -11.08 -17.44
C SER A 250 -4.70 -11.11 -18.40
N ILE A 251 -4.53 -12.17 -19.19
CA ILE A 251 -3.45 -12.29 -20.18
C ILE A 251 -3.57 -11.21 -21.25
N THR A 252 -4.77 -11.01 -21.77
CA THR A 252 -5.03 -10.04 -22.85
C THR A 252 -4.79 -8.62 -22.38
N PHE A 253 -5.32 -8.27 -21.21
CA PHE A 253 -5.16 -6.93 -20.66
C PHE A 253 -3.71 -6.67 -20.24
N PHE A 254 -3.03 -7.61 -19.57
CA PHE A 254 -1.62 -7.47 -19.23
C PHE A 254 -0.75 -7.27 -20.48
N ARG A 255 -0.97 -8.06 -21.53
CA ARG A 255 -0.27 -7.91 -22.82
C ARG A 255 -0.45 -6.51 -23.39
N GLN A 256 -1.68 -5.99 -23.42
CA GLN A 256 -1.97 -4.65 -23.93
C GLN A 256 -1.17 -3.60 -23.16
N VAL A 257 -1.33 -3.55 -21.84
CA VAL A 257 -0.70 -2.54 -20.99
C VAL A 257 0.83 -2.66 -21.06
N ALA A 258 1.38 -3.87 -21.03
CA ALA A 258 2.82 -4.09 -21.10
C ALA A 258 3.41 -3.62 -22.45
N ILE A 259 2.73 -3.87 -23.58
CA ILE A 259 3.17 -3.36 -24.89
C ILE A 259 3.21 -1.83 -24.89
N GLU A 260 2.17 -1.18 -24.38
CA GLU A 260 2.11 0.29 -24.31
C GLU A 260 3.22 0.85 -23.42
N VAL A 261 3.41 0.29 -22.22
CA VAL A 261 4.52 0.66 -21.33
C VAL A 261 5.87 0.47 -22.02
N GLY A 262 6.09 -0.67 -22.70
CA GLY A 262 7.30 -0.90 -23.48
C GLY A 262 7.52 0.15 -24.56
N GLN A 263 6.48 0.57 -25.28
CA GLN A 263 6.57 1.63 -26.29
C GLN A 263 6.96 2.97 -25.68
N TYR A 264 6.35 3.37 -24.55
CA TYR A 264 6.66 4.63 -23.86
C TYR A 264 8.07 4.67 -23.27
N LEU A 265 8.57 3.51 -22.84
CA LEU A 265 9.90 3.37 -22.24
C LEU A 265 11.01 3.05 -23.25
N GLU A 266 10.65 2.82 -24.51
CA GLU A 266 11.53 2.33 -25.58
C GLU A 266 12.14 0.94 -25.31
N TYR A 267 11.37 0.06 -24.65
CA TYR A 267 11.74 -1.33 -24.34
C TYR A 267 11.02 -2.33 -25.24
N THR A 268 11.69 -3.44 -25.54
CA THR A 268 11.13 -4.46 -26.45
C THR A 268 10.23 -5.44 -25.69
N TYR A 269 8.97 -5.56 -26.10
CA TYR A 269 8.06 -6.57 -25.54
C TYR A 269 8.39 -8.00 -26.06
N PRO A 270 8.49 -9.01 -25.17
CA PRO A 270 8.89 -10.37 -25.55
C PRO A 270 7.74 -11.18 -26.16
N HIS A 271 7.29 -10.83 -27.37
CA HIS A 271 6.14 -11.48 -28.05
C HIS A 271 6.23 -13.01 -28.15
N ALA A 272 7.44 -13.58 -28.26
CA ALA A 272 7.62 -15.02 -28.37
C ALA A 272 7.25 -15.78 -27.08
N LEU A 273 7.58 -15.20 -25.91
CA LEU A 273 7.21 -15.74 -24.60
C LEU A 273 5.70 -15.79 -24.45
N ASP A 274 5.06 -14.64 -24.65
CA ASP A 274 3.61 -14.47 -24.56
C ASP A 274 2.86 -15.46 -25.47
N LYS A 275 3.22 -15.49 -26.76
CA LYS A 275 2.59 -16.41 -27.72
C LYS A 275 2.77 -17.87 -27.33
N GLY A 276 3.95 -18.24 -26.83
CA GLY A 276 4.26 -19.60 -26.40
C GLY A 276 3.41 -20.04 -25.22
N VAL A 277 3.32 -19.20 -24.19
CA VAL A 277 2.55 -19.46 -22.96
C VAL A 277 1.04 -19.44 -23.22
N THR A 278 0.54 -18.47 -23.99
CA THR A 278 -0.88 -18.39 -24.37
C THR A 278 -1.30 -19.65 -25.13
N ALA A 279 -0.54 -20.05 -26.15
CA ALA A 279 -0.83 -21.27 -26.91
C ALA A 279 -0.75 -22.55 -26.05
N HIS A 280 0.14 -22.60 -25.05
CA HIS A 280 0.17 -23.69 -24.08
C HIS A 280 -1.12 -23.76 -23.27
N THR A 281 -1.59 -22.61 -22.78
CA THR A 281 -2.77 -22.46 -21.93
C THR A 281 -4.05 -22.87 -22.66
N GLU A 282 -4.21 -22.43 -23.91
CA GLU A 282 -5.32 -22.86 -24.78
C GLU A 282 -5.34 -24.38 -24.97
N ARG A 283 -4.16 -25.00 -25.18
CA ARG A 283 -4.05 -26.46 -25.29
C ARG A 283 -4.41 -27.17 -23.98
N VAL A 284 -4.12 -26.58 -22.82
CA VAL A 284 -4.51 -27.15 -21.53
C VAL A 284 -6.03 -27.08 -21.35
N ARG A 285 -6.66 -25.93 -21.62
CA ARG A 285 -8.14 -25.78 -21.55
C ARG A 285 -8.87 -26.76 -22.47
N ALA A 286 -8.32 -27.03 -23.66
CA ALA A 286 -8.93 -27.94 -24.63
C ALA A 286 -8.75 -29.44 -24.32
N LYS A 287 -7.99 -29.81 -23.28
CA LYS A 287 -7.82 -31.22 -22.90
C LYS A 287 -9.12 -31.78 -22.32
N SER A 288 -9.56 -32.91 -22.86
CA SER A 288 -10.62 -33.71 -22.26
C SER A 288 -10.19 -34.29 -20.91
N HIS A 289 -11.13 -34.33 -19.97
CA HIS A 289 -11.04 -35.15 -18.77
C HIS A 289 -11.30 -36.62 -19.04
#